data_AF-A0A256YU95-F1
#
_entry.id   AF-A0A256YU95-F1
#
_cell.length_a   1.000
_cell.length_b   1.000
_cell.length_c   1.000
_cell.angle_alpha   90.00
_cell.angle_beta   90.00
_cell.angle_gamma   90.00
#
_symmetry.space_group_name_H-M   'P 1'
#
loop_
_entity.id
_entity.type
_entity.pdbx_description
1 polymer ?
#
loop_
_entity_poly.entity_id
_entity_poly.type
_entity_poly.pdbx_seq_one_letter_code
_entity_poly.pdbx_strand_id
1 'polypeptide(L)' 'MRNLPDGRVEAVFEGEKSDVEAMISFCRKGPPGAIVRDVKVTWEKPTGEFKDFRIIYGF' A
#
# COMPACT_ATOMS: atom_id res chain seq x y z
N MET A 1 0.61 -0.90 6.43
CA MET A 1 0.79 -2.01 5.46
C MET A 1 0.71 -3.34 6.18
N ARG A 2 0.03 -4.34 5.62
CA ARG A 2 -0.20 -5.66 6.24
C ARG A 2 -0.05 -6.79 5.21
N ASN A 3 0.61 -7.87 5.59
CA ASN A 3 0.59 -9.12 4.82
C ASN A 3 -0.62 -9.95 5.21
N LEU A 4 -1.32 -10.49 4.20
CA LEU A 4 -2.48 -11.36 4.38
C LEU A 4 -2.07 -12.84 4.29
N PRO A 5 -2.76 -13.76 4.98
CA PRO A 5 -2.44 -15.20 4.95
C PRO A 5 -2.55 -15.83 3.55
N ASP A 6 -3.30 -15.22 2.64
CA ASP A 6 -3.46 -15.66 1.25
C ASP A 6 -2.33 -15.17 0.32
N GLY A 7 -1.29 -14.54 0.88
CA GLY A 7 -0.13 -14.04 0.15
C GLY A 7 -0.31 -12.66 -0.47
N ARG A 8 -1.46 -12.01 -0.27
CA ARG A 8 -1.66 -10.60 -0.68
C ARG A 8 -1.05 -9.63 0.32
N VAL A 9 -0.82 -8.40 -0.13
CA VAL A 9 -0.44 -7.26 0.72
C VAL A 9 -1.54 -6.22 0.62
N GLU A 10 -1.94 -5.68 1.77
CA GLU A 10 -2.87 -4.57 1.88
C GLU A 10 -2.16 -3.34 2.45
N ALA A 11 -2.36 -2.18 1.82
CA ALA A 11 -1.77 -0.93 2.25
C ALA A 11 -2.76 0.22 2.07
N VAL A 12 -2.79 1.10 3.07
CA VAL A 12 -3.48 2.38 3.04
C VAL A 12 -2.42 3.46 3.00
N PHE A 13 -2.58 4.41 2.08
CA PHE A 13 -1.71 5.58 1.94
C PHE A 13 -2.60 6.83 1.99
N GLU A 14 -2.23 7.78 2.85
CA GLU A 14 -2.84 9.11 2.90
C GLU A 14 -1.74 10.16 2.72
N GLY A 15 -2.00 11.17 1.91
CA GLY A 15 -1.03 12.23 1.62
C GLY A 15 -1.38 13.00 0.35
N GLU A 16 -0.44 13.82 -0.10
CA GLU A 16 -0.56 14.53 -1.38
C GLU A 16 -0.76 13.53 -2.52
N LYS A 17 -1.65 13.88 -3.46
CA LYS A 17 -2.06 12.95 -4.52
C LYS A 17 -0.88 12.44 -5.35
N SER A 18 0.08 13.32 -5.67
CA SER A 18 1.29 12.97 -6.43
C SER A 18 2.13 11.91 -5.72
N ASP A 19 2.24 12.00 -4.40
CA ASP A 19 3.06 11.10 -3.59
C ASP A 19 2.37 9.73 -3.46
N VAL A 20 1.04 9.73 -3.30
CA VAL A 20 0.24 8.50 -3.30
C VAL A 20 0.31 7.81 -4.66
N GLU A 21 0.22 8.55 -5.77
CA GLU A 21 0.35 8.01 -7.12
C GLU A 21 1.76 7.42 -7.37
N ALA A 22 2.81 8.06 -6.87
CA ALA A 22 4.17 7.53 -6.91
C ALA A 22 4.30 6.21 -6.14
N MET A 23 3.67 6.11 -4.96
CA MET A 23 3.63 4.86 -4.19
C MET A 23 2.85 3.75 -4.91
N ILE A 24 1.70 4.07 -5.51
CA ILE A 24 0.95 3.09 -6.33
C ILE A 24 1.81 2.58 -7.49
N SER A 25 2.55 3.47 -8.16
CA SER A 25 3.48 3.10 -9.23
C SER A 25 4.58 2.16 -8.72
N PHE A 26 5.17 2.46 -7.56
CA PHE A 26 6.13 1.58 -6.90
C PHE A 26 5.50 0.20 -6.61
N CYS A 27 4.28 0.15 -6.08
CA CYS A 27 3.58 -1.11 -5.79
C CYS A 27 3.34 -1.98 -7.03
N ARG A 28 3.15 -1.38 -8.21
CA ARG A 28 3.02 -2.13 -9.47
C ARG A 28 4.31 -2.82 -9.90
N LYS A 29 5.47 -2.22 -9.59
CA LYS A 29 6.78 -2.81 -9.83
C LYS A 29 7.15 -3.82 -8.75
N GLY A 30 6.86 -3.48 -7.49
CA GLY A 30 7.30 -4.20 -6.31
C GLY A 30 8.80 -4.01 -6.00
N PRO A 31 9.24 -4.44 -4.80
CA PRO A 31 10.67 -4.47 -4.46
C PRO A 31 11.43 -5.53 -5.29
N PRO A 32 12.78 -5.49 -5.30
CA PRO A 32 13.58 -6.53 -5.96
C PRO A 32 13.17 -7.94 -5.53
N GLY A 33 12.93 -8.82 -6.51
CA GLY A 33 12.48 -10.20 -6.27
C GLY A 33 10.98 -10.38 -6.09
N ALA A 34 10.18 -9.31 -6.04
CA ALA A 34 8.72 -9.42 -6.02
C ALA A 34 8.15 -9.71 -7.42
N ILE A 35 7.13 -10.56 -7.48
CA ILE A 35 6.31 -10.80 -8.66
C ILE A 35 4.90 -10.28 -8.37
N VAL A 36 4.63 -9.05 -8.79
CA VAL A 36 3.32 -8.41 -8.61
C VAL A 36 2.40 -8.84 -9.75
N ARG A 37 1.34 -9.59 -9.42
CA ARG A 37 0.38 -10.08 -10.42
C ARG A 37 -0.71 -9.07 -10.75
N ASP A 38 -1.17 -8.33 -9.75
CA ASP A 38 -2.25 -7.36 -9.87
C ASP A 38 -2.14 -6.29 -8.76
N VAL A 39 -2.63 -5.08 -9.03
CA VAL A 39 -2.73 -3.99 -8.06
C VAL A 39 -4.11 -3.35 -8.18
N LYS A 40 -4.91 -3.49 -7.12
CA LYS A 40 -6.24 -2.88 -7.00
C LYS A 40 -6.14 -1.61 -6.16
N VAL A 41 -6.71 -0.52 -6.67
CA VAL A 41 -6.69 0.79 -6.01
C VAL A 41 -8.12 1.26 -5.77
N THR A 42 -8.40 1.65 -4.53
CA THR A 42 -9.62 2.32 -4.13
C THR A 42 -9.25 3.69 -3.57
N TRP A 43 -9.84 4.76 -4.10
CA TRP A 43 -9.61 6.13 -3.62
C TRP A 43 -10.68 6.52 -2.61
N GLU A 44 -10.25 7.05 -1.48
CA GLU A 44 -11.12 7.48 -0.39
C GLU A 44 -10.71 8.88 0.08
N LYS A 45 -11.58 9.52 0.86
CA LYS A 45 -11.24 10.80 1.51
C LYS A 45 -10.23 10.52 2.63
N PRO A 46 -9.18 11.34 2.77
CA PRO A 46 -8.23 11.17 3.86
C PRO A 46 -8.95 11.33 5.20
N THR A 47 -8.70 10.40 6.11
CA THR A 47 -9.26 10.37 7.47
C THR A 47 -8.42 11.18 8.44
N GLY A 48 -7.11 11.30 8.17
CA GLY A 48 -6.15 11.89 9.10
C GLY A 48 -5.86 11.00 10.32
N GLU A 49 -6.25 9.73 10.27
CA GLU A 49 -6.04 8.77 11.35
C GLU A 49 -4.55 8.39 11.50
N PHE A 50 -3.78 8.43 10.40
CA PHE A 50 -2.40 7.99 10.37
C PHE A 50 -1.42 9.15 10.60
N LYS A 51 -0.61 9.04 11.66
CA LYS A 51 0.46 10.02 11.96
C LYS A 51 1.80 9.65 11.32
N ASP A 52 1.98 8.38 10.99
CA ASP A 52 3.21 7.81 10.46
C ASP A 52 2.90 6.57 9.60
N PHE A 53 3.94 6.03 8.95
CA PHE A 53 3.85 4.78 8.20
C PHE A 53 4.26 3.60 9.07
N ARG A 54 3.43 2.55 9.13
CA ARG A 54 3.72 1.32 9.90
C ARG A 54 3.48 0.06 9.10
N ILE A 55 4.37 -0.92 9.31
CA ILE A 55 4.18 -2.30 8.88
C ILE A 55 3.53 -3.05 10.05
N ILE A 56 2.35 -3.62 9.80
CA ILE A 56 1.56 -4.36 10.77
C ILE A 56 1.73 -5.84 10.45
N TYR A 57 2.26 -6.59 11.40
CA TYR A 57 2.34 -8.03 11.32
C TYR A 57 1.01 -8.63 11.78
N GLY A 58 0.36 -9.42 10.92
CA GLY A 58 -0.79 -10.23 11.30
C GLY A 58 -0.30 -11.60 11.78
N PHE A 59 -0.79 -12.06 12.93
CA PHE A 59 -0.65 -13.43 13.43
C PHE A 59 -1.60 -14.38 12.69
#